data_AF-A0A538B4A0-F1
#
_entry.id   AF-A0A538B4A0-F1
#
_cell.length_a   1.000
_cell.length_b   1.000
_cell.length_c   1.000
_cell.angle_alpha   90.00
_cell.angle_beta   90.00
_cell.angle_gamma   90.00
#
_symmetry.space_group_name_H-M   'P 1'
#
loop_
_entity.id
_entity.type
_entity.pdbx_description
1 polymer ?
#
loop_
_entity_poly.entity_id
_entity_poly.type
_entity_poly.pdbx_seq_one_letter_code
_entity_poly.pdbx_strand_id
1 'polypeptide(L)'
;MGKARAAPKAPRARSNDSGVFERPIRGNLGSMDDETSGSPRPAGPAEPKDVVSAPGFSLDPQRLLRIAGVTREVLDEARRIRPEPGAVDHLRRVHAQIREVLKDSLPDPLYQELDELTPAVRDGSLEELSLAHAEILGWLEGLFQGTQLALQMQAAQALDRVRGPLPARREPSERDEPDSRYL
;
A
#
# COMPACT_ATOMS: atom_id res chain seq x y z
N MET A 1 13.16 -58.28 -27.86
CA MET A 1 13.36 -58.89 -26.53
C MET A 1 14.84 -58.86 -26.18
N GLY A 2 15.22 -58.27 -25.04
CA GLY A 2 16.60 -58.27 -24.55
C GLY A 2 16.95 -56.98 -23.81
N LYS A 3 16.47 -56.83 -22.58
CA LYS A 3 16.56 -55.61 -21.76
C LYS A 3 17.99 -55.38 -21.24
N ALA A 4 18.52 -54.18 -21.45
CA ALA A 4 19.73 -53.70 -20.79
C ALA A 4 19.48 -53.51 -19.28
N ARG A 5 20.33 -54.12 -18.45
CA ARG A 5 20.42 -53.91 -17.00
C ARG A 5 21.84 -53.48 -16.67
N ALA A 6 22.00 -52.25 -16.18
CA ALA A 6 23.16 -51.83 -15.39
C ALA A 6 22.66 -50.93 -14.26
N ALA A 7 23.06 -51.29 -13.04
CA ALA A 7 22.62 -50.74 -11.76
C ALA A 7 23.57 -49.60 -11.28
N PRO A 8 23.28 -48.93 -10.15
CA PRO A 8 23.54 -47.50 -9.92
C PRO A 8 24.91 -47.15 -9.33
N LYS A 9 25.34 -45.89 -9.50
CA LYS A 9 26.48 -45.32 -8.78
C LYS A 9 26.00 -44.38 -7.67
N ALA A 10 26.43 -44.67 -6.45
CA ALA A 10 26.10 -44.02 -5.19
C ALA A 10 26.78 -42.63 -4.99
N PRO A 11 26.28 -41.79 -4.06
CA PRO A 11 26.79 -40.44 -3.80
C PRO A 11 28.02 -40.44 -2.88
N ARG A 12 28.91 -39.46 -3.05
CA ARG A 12 30.04 -39.22 -2.14
C ARG A 12 29.81 -37.99 -1.28
N ALA A 13 29.85 -38.21 0.03
CA ALA A 13 29.79 -37.21 1.08
C ALA A 13 31.16 -36.57 1.34
N ARG A 14 31.08 -35.32 1.81
CA ARG A 14 31.97 -34.54 2.70
C ARG A 14 33.42 -35.01 2.90
N SER A 15 34.34 -34.07 2.70
CA SER A 15 35.62 -34.05 3.41
C SER A 15 35.81 -32.66 4.00
N ASN A 16 35.95 -32.64 5.31
CA ASN A 16 36.20 -31.48 6.16
C ASN A 16 37.55 -31.77 6.82
N ASP A 17 38.60 -31.04 6.44
CA ASP A 17 39.85 -30.98 7.20
C ASP A 17 40.69 -29.82 6.66
N SER A 18 41.12 -28.93 7.56
CA SER A 18 42.53 -28.51 7.70
C SER A 18 42.62 -27.10 8.27
N GLY A 19 43.33 -26.96 9.39
CA GLY A 19 44.17 -25.78 9.58
C GLY A 19 43.92 -24.97 10.85
N VAL A 20 44.24 -25.57 11.99
CA VAL A 20 44.65 -24.90 13.23
C VAL A 20 45.74 -23.87 12.93
N PHE A 21 45.58 -22.62 13.38
CA PHE A 21 46.71 -21.77 13.74
C PHE A 21 46.35 -20.89 14.94
N GLU A 22 46.67 -21.43 16.10
CA GLU A 22 46.76 -20.74 17.38
C GLU A 22 48.14 -20.08 17.49
N ARG A 23 48.24 -18.83 17.98
CA ARG A 23 49.40 -18.31 18.74
C ARG A 23 49.03 -17.01 19.51
N PRO A 24 49.72 -16.70 20.63
CA PRO A 24 49.08 -16.19 21.85
C PRO A 24 49.52 -14.78 22.34
N ILE A 25 48.62 -14.17 23.14
CA ILE A 25 48.76 -13.43 24.42
C ILE A 25 49.69 -12.20 24.54
N ARG A 26 49.07 -11.04 24.85
CA ARG A 26 49.47 -10.08 25.91
C ARG A 26 48.22 -9.21 26.17
N GLY A 27 47.49 -9.31 27.28
CA GLY A 27 47.94 -9.20 28.67
C GLY A 27 47.67 -7.76 29.14
N ASN A 28 46.45 -7.48 29.60
CA ASN A 28 46.20 -6.42 30.59
C ASN A 28 44.88 -6.68 31.34
N LEU A 29 45.02 -7.20 32.57
CA LEU A 29 43.97 -7.14 33.60
C LEU A 29 44.01 -5.73 34.20
N GLY A 30 42.88 -5.05 34.19
CA GLY A 30 42.64 -3.83 34.95
C GLY A 30 41.15 -3.72 35.22
N SER A 31 40.77 -4.10 36.43
CA SER A 31 39.43 -4.03 37.01
C SER A 31 38.78 -2.65 36.85
N MET A 32 37.46 -2.62 36.64
CA MET A 32 36.55 -1.76 37.39
C MET A 32 35.12 -2.19 37.07
N ASP A 33 34.44 -2.72 38.07
CA ASP A 33 32.99 -2.89 38.07
C ASP A 33 32.35 -1.48 38.16
N ASP A 34 31.51 -1.10 37.21
CA ASP A 34 30.52 -0.03 37.36
C ASP A 34 29.33 -0.31 36.43
N GLU A 35 28.21 -0.68 37.04
CA GLU A 35 26.89 -0.62 36.42
C GLU A 35 26.58 0.84 36.04
N THR A 36 26.32 1.13 34.77
CA THR A 36 25.06 1.77 34.35
C THR A 36 25.00 2.05 32.85
N SER A 37 23.79 1.92 32.32
CA SER A 37 23.31 2.53 31.07
C SER A 37 23.62 1.79 29.76
N GLY A 38 22.89 0.68 29.57
CA GLY A 38 22.48 0.28 28.23
C GLY A 38 21.55 1.34 27.64
N SER A 39 22.10 2.26 26.84
CA SER A 39 21.29 3.17 26.04
C SER A 39 20.51 2.38 24.98
N PRO A 40 19.17 2.41 24.96
CA PRO A 40 18.42 1.86 23.85
C PRO A 40 18.67 2.76 22.64
N ARG A 41 19.23 2.17 21.58
CA ARG A 41 19.28 2.78 20.24
C ARG A 41 17.86 3.22 19.88
N PRO A 42 17.61 4.48 19.52
CA PRO A 42 16.27 4.87 19.07
C PRO A 42 15.98 4.07 17.81
N ALA A 43 14.93 3.27 17.86
CA ALA A 43 14.28 2.76 16.67
C ALA A 43 14.03 3.96 15.75
N GLY A 44 14.54 3.90 14.51
CA GLY A 44 14.18 4.88 13.50
C GLY A 44 12.65 4.99 13.41
N PRO A 45 12.11 6.15 13.05
CA PRO A 45 10.67 6.34 12.99
C PRO A 45 10.09 5.24 12.11
N ALA A 46 9.26 4.37 12.73
CA ALA A 46 8.44 3.46 11.98
C ALA A 46 7.66 4.31 10.98
N GLU A 47 7.85 4.03 9.69
CA GLU A 47 7.08 4.68 8.63
C GLU A 47 5.60 4.63 9.03
N PRO A 48 4.87 5.76 8.98
CA PRO A 48 3.44 5.72 9.20
C PRO A 48 2.87 4.83 8.09
N LYS A 49 2.48 3.61 8.47
CA LYS A 49 1.57 2.83 7.64
C LYS A 49 0.26 3.58 7.69
N ASP A 50 0.10 4.55 6.79
CA ASP A 50 -1.16 5.19 6.47
C ASP A 50 -2.06 4.16 5.78
N VAL A 51 -2.39 3.09 6.51
CA VAL A 51 -3.55 2.28 6.22
C VAL A 51 -4.71 3.21 6.54
N VAL A 52 -5.37 3.72 5.51
CA VAL A 52 -6.67 4.34 5.70
C VAL A 52 -7.59 3.21 6.17
N SER A 53 -7.66 3.03 7.50
CA SER A 53 -8.58 2.11 8.14
C SER A 53 -9.97 2.73 8.11
N ALA A 54 -10.65 2.57 6.98
CA ALA A 54 -12.10 2.53 6.99
C ALA A 54 -12.54 1.31 7.84
N PRO A 55 -13.62 1.41 8.62
CA PRO A 55 -14.04 0.32 9.49
C PRO A 55 -14.35 -0.93 8.65
N GLY A 56 -13.58 -2.00 8.86
CA GLY A 56 -13.85 -3.34 8.33
C GLY A 56 -12.94 -3.84 7.19
N PHE A 57 -12.11 -2.99 6.58
CA PHE A 57 -11.26 -3.41 5.45
C PHE A 57 -9.85 -2.81 5.51
N SER A 58 -8.82 -3.64 5.29
CA SER A 58 -7.44 -3.20 5.13
C SER A 58 -7.17 -2.90 3.65
N LEU A 59 -7.41 -1.66 3.24
CA LEU A 59 -7.02 -1.13 1.94
C LEU A 59 -5.65 -0.43 2.07
N ASP A 60 -4.72 -0.67 1.15
CA ASP A 60 -3.45 0.08 1.05
C ASP A 60 -3.52 1.05 -0.16
N PRO A 61 -3.84 2.34 0.07
CA PRO A 61 -3.95 3.32 -1.01
C PRO A 61 -2.65 3.52 -1.78
N GLN A 62 -1.50 3.46 -1.08
CA GLN A 62 -0.18 3.65 -1.70
C GLN A 62 0.12 2.54 -2.71
N ARG A 63 -0.20 1.28 -2.38
CA ARG A 63 -0.04 0.16 -3.30
C ARG A 63 -0.92 0.29 -4.53
N LEU A 64 -2.18 0.65 -4.36
CA LEU A 64 -3.12 0.84 -5.48
C LEU A 64 -2.68 2.00 -6.40
N LEU A 65 -2.17 3.09 -5.83
CA LEU A 65 -1.63 4.21 -6.61
C LEU A 65 -0.43 3.79 -7.45
N ARG A 66 0.48 2.95 -6.91
CA ARG A 66 1.60 2.39 -7.68
C ARG A 66 1.12 1.51 -8.83
N ILE A 67 0.12 0.65 -8.58
CA ILE A 67 -0.47 -0.21 -9.63
C ILE A 67 -1.11 0.65 -10.72
N ALA A 68 -1.86 1.70 -10.36
CA ALA A 68 -2.47 2.62 -11.30
C ALA A 68 -1.41 3.38 -12.13
N GLY A 69 -0.32 3.81 -11.50
CA GLY A 69 0.80 4.45 -12.21
C GLY A 69 1.42 3.53 -13.26
N VAL A 70 1.78 2.30 -12.87
CA VAL A 70 2.35 1.30 -13.79
C VAL A 70 1.38 0.97 -14.93
N THR A 71 0.10 0.76 -14.61
CA THR A 71 -0.94 0.47 -15.60
C THR A 71 -1.07 1.60 -16.63
N ARG A 72 -0.96 2.86 -16.19
CA ARG A 72 -1.01 4.04 -17.08
C ARG A 72 0.20 4.09 -18.01
N GLU A 73 1.40 3.92 -17.49
CA GLU A 73 2.62 3.91 -18.31
C GLU A 73 2.58 2.81 -19.38
N VAL A 74 2.14 1.60 -19.01
CA VAL A 74 1.96 0.48 -19.93
C VAL A 74 0.92 0.81 -21.01
N LEU A 75 -0.23 1.39 -20.63
CA LEU A 75 -1.28 1.79 -21.57
C LEU A 75 -0.77 2.86 -22.55
N ASP A 76 -0.05 3.86 -22.05
CA ASP A 76 0.46 4.95 -22.89
C ASP A 76 1.53 4.47 -23.86
N GLU A 77 2.32 3.45 -23.50
CA GLU A 77 3.26 2.81 -24.42
C GLU A 77 2.55 1.90 -25.42
N ALA A 78 1.57 1.11 -24.98
CA ALA A 78 0.77 0.24 -25.86
C ALA A 78 0.08 1.04 -26.98
N ARG A 79 -0.36 2.27 -26.70
CA ARG A 79 -0.96 3.19 -27.69
C ARG A 79 0.03 3.71 -28.75
N ARG A 80 1.33 3.61 -28.51
CA ARG A 80 2.39 4.16 -29.37
C ARG A 80 3.07 3.11 -30.26
N ILE A 81 2.92 1.83 -29.95
CA ILE A 81 3.55 0.73 -30.68
C ILE A 81 2.62 0.12 -31.74
N ARG A 82 3.20 -0.63 -32.69
CA ARG A 82 2.43 -1.39 -33.69
C ARG A 82 1.95 -2.73 -33.10
N PRO A 83 0.80 -3.26 -33.56
CA PRO A 83 0.22 -4.53 -33.07
C PRO A 83 0.97 -5.75 -33.60
N GLU A 84 2.19 -5.94 -33.12
CA GLU A 84 3.01 -7.12 -33.39
C GLU A 84 2.65 -8.26 -32.41
N PRO A 85 2.73 -9.54 -32.81
CA PRO A 85 2.35 -10.67 -31.96
C PRO A 85 3.03 -10.67 -30.58
N GLY A 86 4.33 -10.34 -30.53
CA GLY A 86 5.08 -10.29 -29.28
C GLY A 86 4.63 -9.16 -28.33
N ALA A 87 4.22 -8.02 -28.88
CA ALA A 87 3.70 -6.89 -28.10
C ALA A 87 2.34 -7.22 -27.49
N VAL A 88 1.46 -7.82 -28.29
CA VAL A 88 0.14 -8.31 -27.86
C VAL A 88 0.28 -9.35 -26.75
N ASP A 89 1.16 -10.33 -26.93
CA ASP A 89 1.39 -11.37 -25.93
C ASP A 89 1.96 -10.82 -24.62
N HIS A 90 2.86 -9.83 -24.70
CA HIS A 90 3.38 -9.17 -23.51
C HIS A 90 2.28 -8.41 -22.77
N LEU A 91 1.50 -7.59 -23.47
CA LEU A 91 0.42 -6.79 -22.86
C LEU A 91 -0.67 -7.68 -22.25
N ARG A 92 -0.97 -8.84 -22.86
CA ARG A 92 -1.88 -9.84 -22.29
C ARG A 92 -1.38 -10.39 -20.95
N ARG A 93 -0.08 -10.70 -20.84
CA ARG A 93 0.52 -11.16 -19.58
C ARG A 93 0.49 -10.08 -18.51
N VAL A 94 0.78 -8.84 -18.88
CA VAL A 94 0.72 -7.68 -17.98
C VAL A 94 -0.70 -7.48 -17.46
N HIS A 95 -1.71 -7.54 -18.34
CA HIS A 95 -3.12 -7.46 -17.95
C HIS A 95 -3.49 -8.52 -16.90
N ALA A 96 -3.16 -9.78 -17.17
CA ALA A 96 -3.45 -10.88 -16.25
C ALA A 96 -2.77 -10.68 -14.89
N GLN A 97 -1.51 -10.25 -14.90
CA GLN A 97 -0.76 -9.97 -13.66
C GLN A 97 -1.39 -8.80 -12.87
N ILE A 98 -1.84 -7.74 -13.55
CA ILE A 98 -2.53 -6.62 -12.90
C ILE A 98 -3.82 -7.11 -12.22
N ARG A 99 -4.63 -7.96 -12.87
CA ARG A 99 -5.86 -8.49 -12.26
C ARG A 99 -5.58 -9.30 -10.99
N GLU A 100 -4.58 -10.19 -11.02
CA GLU A 100 -4.20 -10.96 -9.83
C GLU A 100 -3.69 -10.07 -8.70
N VAL A 101 -2.85 -9.08 -9.02
CA VAL A 101 -2.36 -8.13 -8.01
C VAL A 101 -3.50 -7.28 -7.42
N LEU A 102 -4.48 -6.88 -8.22
CA LEU A 102 -5.66 -6.16 -7.75
C LEU A 102 -6.53 -7.04 -6.86
N LYS A 103 -6.74 -8.30 -7.21
CA LYS A 103 -7.43 -9.29 -6.38
C LYS A 103 -6.79 -9.45 -5.00
N ASP A 104 -5.46 -9.47 -4.95
CA ASP A 104 -4.71 -9.57 -3.68
C ASP A 104 -4.71 -8.25 -2.88
N SER A 105 -4.96 -7.11 -3.53
CA SER A 105 -4.87 -5.78 -2.92
C SER A 105 -6.22 -5.19 -2.53
N LEU A 106 -7.30 -5.67 -3.14
CA LEU A 106 -8.66 -5.18 -2.93
C LEU A 106 -9.44 -6.15 -2.03
N PRO A 107 -10.32 -5.62 -1.17
CA PRO A 107 -11.41 -6.38 -0.60
C PRO A 107 -12.25 -7.14 -1.62
N ASP A 108 -12.70 -8.35 -1.26
CA ASP A 108 -13.61 -9.18 -2.08
C ASP A 108 -14.78 -8.40 -2.72
N PRO A 109 -15.59 -7.59 -2.00
CA PRO A 109 -16.71 -6.87 -2.63
C PRO A 109 -16.25 -5.85 -3.67
N LEU A 110 -15.14 -5.16 -3.44
CA LEU A 110 -14.60 -4.18 -4.38
C LEU A 110 -13.99 -4.85 -5.62
N TYR A 111 -13.33 -6.00 -5.43
CA TYR A 111 -12.84 -6.77 -6.56
C TYR A 111 -13.98 -7.36 -7.40
N GLN A 112 -15.08 -7.81 -6.78
CA GLN A 112 -16.26 -8.27 -7.49
C GLN A 112 -16.88 -7.14 -8.33
N GLU A 113 -17.03 -5.95 -7.77
CA GLU A 113 -17.51 -4.77 -8.51
C GLU A 113 -16.59 -4.44 -9.69
N LEU A 114 -15.27 -4.47 -9.49
CA LEU A 114 -14.30 -4.31 -10.58
C LEU A 114 -14.48 -5.38 -11.66
N ASP A 115 -14.61 -6.66 -11.30
CA ASP A 115 -14.76 -7.79 -12.23
C ASP A 115 -16.07 -7.71 -13.03
N GLU A 116 -17.15 -7.25 -12.42
CA GLU A 116 -18.44 -7.02 -13.09
C GLU A 116 -18.39 -5.87 -14.10
N LEU A 117 -17.66 -4.80 -13.78
CA LEU A 117 -17.56 -3.60 -14.61
C LEU A 117 -16.44 -3.66 -15.65
N THR A 118 -15.49 -4.58 -15.52
CA THR A 118 -14.34 -4.76 -16.43
C THR A 118 -14.38 -6.15 -17.08
N PRO A 119 -15.14 -6.32 -18.17
CA PRO A 119 -15.35 -7.63 -18.78
C PRO A 119 -14.05 -8.26 -19.30
N ALA A 120 -14.02 -9.59 -19.34
CA ALA A 120 -12.85 -10.31 -19.84
C ALA A 120 -12.55 -10.03 -21.32
N VAL A 121 -11.26 -9.89 -21.63
CA VAL A 121 -10.72 -9.71 -22.99
C VAL A 121 -11.02 -10.94 -23.85
N ARG A 122 -11.53 -10.76 -25.08
CA ARG A 122 -11.99 -11.84 -25.97
C ARG A 122 -11.01 -12.14 -27.09
N ASP A 123 -10.77 -11.17 -27.97
CA ASP A 123 -9.98 -11.32 -29.19
C ASP A 123 -8.48 -11.16 -28.91
N GLY A 124 -8.17 -10.47 -27.80
CA GLY A 124 -6.82 -10.24 -27.34
C GLY A 124 -6.01 -9.41 -28.31
N SER A 125 -6.64 -8.50 -29.06
CA SER A 125 -5.94 -7.51 -29.87
C SER A 125 -5.24 -6.47 -28.99
N LEU A 126 -4.29 -5.73 -29.56
CA LEU A 126 -3.58 -4.69 -28.82
C LEU A 126 -4.54 -3.59 -28.33
N GLU A 127 -5.52 -3.24 -29.17
CA GLU A 127 -6.53 -2.23 -28.91
C GLU A 127 -7.51 -2.67 -27.82
N GLU A 128 -7.97 -3.92 -27.86
CA GLU A 128 -8.87 -4.47 -26.84
C GLU A 128 -8.16 -4.58 -25.48
N LEU A 129 -6.91 -5.04 -25.47
CA LEU A 129 -6.08 -5.06 -24.27
C LEU A 129 -5.86 -3.65 -23.72
N SER A 130 -5.64 -2.66 -24.59
CA SER A 130 -5.49 -1.25 -24.20
C SER A 130 -6.78 -0.69 -23.59
N LEU A 131 -7.93 -1.04 -24.17
CA LEU A 131 -9.24 -0.68 -23.61
C LEU A 131 -9.42 -1.27 -22.20
N ALA A 132 -9.12 -2.56 -22.02
CA ALA A 132 -9.24 -3.23 -20.73
C ALA A 132 -8.33 -2.61 -19.63
N HIS A 133 -7.12 -2.15 -19.98
CA HIS A 133 -6.28 -1.41 -19.04
C HIS A 133 -6.88 -0.04 -18.71
N ALA A 134 -7.48 0.65 -19.68
CA ALA A 134 -8.14 1.94 -19.46
C ALA A 134 -9.37 1.81 -18.55
N GLU A 135 -10.14 0.73 -18.67
CA GLU A 135 -11.28 0.43 -17.79
C GLU A 135 -10.83 0.22 -16.34
N ILE A 136 -9.76 -0.57 -16.12
CA ILE A 136 -9.15 -0.73 -14.79
C ILE A 136 -8.70 0.62 -14.22
N LEU A 137 -8.04 1.46 -15.02
CA LEU A 137 -7.59 2.78 -14.57
C LEU A 137 -8.76 3.68 -14.19
N GLY A 138 -9.80 3.74 -15.03
CA GLY A 138 -10.97 4.57 -14.77
C GLY A 138 -11.71 4.14 -13.50
N TRP A 139 -11.81 2.83 -13.26
CA TRP A 139 -12.40 2.31 -12.03
C TRP A 139 -11.57 2.67 -10.80
N LEU A 140 -10.24 2.49 -10.86
CA LEU A 140 -9.34 2.86 -9.76
C LEU A 140 -9.40 4.36 -9.45
N GLU A 141 -9.43 5.22 -10.48
CA GLU A 141 -9.61 6.66 -10.31
C GLU A 141 -10.92 7.01 -9.60
N GLY A 142 -12.02 6.35 -9.98
CA GLY A 142 -13.32 6.50 -9.31
C GLY A 142 -13.28 6.10 -7.84
N LEU A 143 -12.63 4.97 -7.52
CA LEU A 143 -12.44 4.50 -6.15
C LEU A 143 -11.67 5.53 -5.30
N PHE A 144 -10.58 6.09 -5.82
CA PHE A 144 -9.81 7.11 -5.12
C PHE A 144 -10.63 8.39 -4.89
N GLN A 145 -11.33 8.87 -5.92
CA GLN A 145 -12.17 10.07 -5.79
C GLN A 145 -13.29 9.88 -4.76
N GLY A 146 -13.98 8.74 -4.78
CA GLY A 146 -15.04 8.43 -3.82
C GLY A 146 -14.54 8.37 -2.38
N THR A 147 -13.39 7.74 -2.15
CA THR A 147 -12.78 7.62 -0.81
C THR A 147 -12.35 8.99 -0.28
N GLN A 148 -11.73 9.82 -1.13
CA GLN A 148 -11.30 11.17 -0.74
C GLN A 148 -12.49 12.10 -0.45
N LEU A 149 -13.59 11.97 -1.21
CA LEU A 149 -14.82 12.73 -0.94
C LEU A 149 -15.43 12.31 0.40
N ALA A 150 -15.50 11.02 0.69
CA ALA A 150 -16.00 10.51 1.96
C ALA A 150 -15.19 11.04 3.16
N LEU A 151 -13.86 11.05 3.06
CA LEU A 151 -12.96 11.60 4.09
C LEU A 151 -13.17 13.10 4.29
N GLN A 152 -13.30 13.88 3.21
CA GLN A 152 -13.58 15.32 3.29
C GLN A 152 -14.90 15.61 4.02
N MET A 153 -15.95 14.83 3.73
CA MET A 153 -17.24 14.97 4.41
C MET A 153 -17.15 14.62 5.89
N GLN A 154 -16.41 13.57 6.26
CA GLN A 154 -16.17 13.22 7.66
C GLN A 154 -15.41 14.33 8.40
N ALA A 155 -14.38 14.91 7.78
CA ALA A 155 -13.62 16.02 8.35
C ALA A 155 -14.50 17.27 8.54
N ALA A 156 -15.36 17.60 7.57
CA ALA A 156 -16.31 18.71 7.68
C ALA A 156 -17.29 18.52 8.86
N GLN A 157 -17.88 17.33 8.99
CA GLN A 157 -18.77 17.00 10.11
C GLN A 157 -18.06 17.04 11.47
N ALA A 158 -16.78 16.64 11.52
CA ALA A 158 -15.99 16.73 12.74
C ALA A 158 -15.74 18.19 13.15
N LEU A 159 -15.47 19.08 12.19
CA LEU A 159 -15.30 20.52 12.45
C LEU A 159 -16.59 21.17 12.96
N ASP A 160 -17.75 20.80 12.42
CA ASP A 160 -19.04 21.31 12.90
C ASP A 160 -19.34 20.90 14.35
N ARG A 161 -18.92 19.70 14.76
CA ARG A 161 -19.02 19.27 16.17
C ARG A 161 -18.12 20.10 17.09
N VAL A 162 -16.93 20.48 16.62
CA VAL A 162 -15.99 21.32 17.40
C VAL A 162 -16.44 22.78 17.44
N ARG A 163 -17.08 23.28 16.38
CA ARG A 163 -17.73 24.60 16.30
C ARG A 163 -19.10 24.67 16.99
N GLY A 164 -19.35 23.82 18.00
CA GLY A 164 -20.55 23.85 18.82
C GLY A 164 -20.94 25.28 19.23
N PRO A 165 -22.24 25.55 19.49
CA PRO A 165 -22.80 26.90 19.51
C PRO A 165 -21.93 27.82 20.35
N LEU A 166 -21.33 28.84 19.72
CA LEU A 166 -20.68 29.92 20.44
C LEU A 166 -21.69 30.41 21.48
N PRO A 167 -21.32 30.50 22.77
CA PRO A 167 -22.25 31.01 23.77
C PRO A 167 -22.74 32.36 23.27
N ALA A 168 -24.06 32.47 23.10
CA ALA A 168 -24.72 33.73 22.75
C ALA A 168 -24.11 34.79 23.65
N ARG A 169 -23.52 35.82 23.04
CA ARG A 169 -23.04 36.99 23.76
C ARG A 169 -24.20 37.42 24.64
N ARG A 170 -24.07 37.29 25.97
CA ARG A 170 -25.03 37.88 26.89
C ARG A 170 -25.06 39.36 26.52
N GLU A 171 -26.15 39.78 25.88
CA GLU A 171 -26.51 41.19 25.85
C GLU A 171 -26.46 41.66 27.30
N PRO A 172 -25.69 42.70 27.64
CA PRO A 172 -25.73 43.28 28.97
C PRO A 172 -27.17 43.78 29.18
N SER A 173 -27.92 43.03 29.98
CA SER A 173 -29.21 43.44 30.51
C SER A 173 -29.07 44.83 31.11
N GLU A 174 -29.94 45.72 30.64
CA GLU A 174 -30.27 47.02 31.22
C GLU A 174 -29.99 47.05 32.73
N ARG A 175 -29.06 47.91 33.13
CA ARG A 175 -29.00 48.39 34.51
C ARG A 175 -28.97 49.91 34.52
N ASP A 176 -29.89 50.40 35.33
CA ASP A 176 -29.97 51.70 35.97
C ASP A 176 -30.60 52.85 35.15
N GLU A 177 -31.93 52.78 35.10
CA GLU A 177 -32.81 53.95 35.05
C GLU A 177 -32.53 54.82 36.31
N PRO A 178 -32.07 56.08 36.19
CA PRO A 178 -31.92 56.95 37.35
C PRO A 178 -33.28 57.53 37.75
N ASP A 179 -33.72 57.13 38.95
CA ASP A 179 -34.86 57.62 39.70
C ASP A 179 -34.91 59.17 39.71
N SER A 180 -35.68 59.73 38.77
CA SER A 180 -35.91 61.18 38.68
C SER A 180 -37.15 61.53 39.50
N ARG A 181 -37.01 61.39 40.82
CA ARG A 181 -38.09 61.71 41.76
C ARG A 181 -37.64 62.49 43.00
N TYR A 182 -36.66 63.38 42.86
CA TYR A 182 -36.47 64.47 43.82
C TYR A 182 -35.92 65.72 43.10
N LEU A 183 -36.81 66.68 42.83
CA LEU A 183 -36.70 68.12 43.11
C LEU A 183 -37.84 68.87 42.42
#